data_AF-A0ABD2QVN2-F1
#
_entry.id   AF-A0ABD2QVN2-F1
#
_cell.length_a   1.000
_cell.length_b   1.000
_cell.length_c   1.000
_cell.angle_alpha   90.00
_cell.angle_beta   90.00
_cell.angle_gamma   90.00
#
_symmetry.space_group_name_H-M   'P 1'
#
loop_
_entity.id
_entity.type
_entity.pdbx_description
1 polymer ?
#
loop_
_entity_poly.entity_id
_entity_poly.type
_entity_poly.pdbx_seq_one_letter_code
_entity_poly.pdbx_strand_id
1 'polypeptide(L)'
;MAISDERKRIMPMPVDRETGKVLDYKEAVLLTNPTNPDLKGEVDDKYFYATDNKDDRVHGWVSSTNPPVGFWMIIPNDEFRTGGPYKQDLTSHVGPTVLSIFVSRHFAGDDLVIKFQQGERWKKVIGPVFLYLNSNSSAMDNPTILWDDAKRRHYDFSTRIQRLNRVSTTRRCWILAKRKQRLSVLD
;
A
#
# COMPACT_ATOMS: atom_id res chain seq x y z
N MET A 1 7.41 -9.86 -3.03
CA MET A 1 6.60 -8.67 -2.71
C MET A 1 7.40 -7.42 -3.04
N ALA A 2 6.73 -6.38 -3.54
CA ALA A 2 7.27 -5.04 -3.70
C ALA A 2 6.25 -4.01 -3.19
N ILE A 3 6.69 -3.10 -2.33
CA ILE A 3 5.90 -1.99 -1.77
C ILE A 3 6.55 -0.62 -1.98
N SER A 4 7.87 -0.59 -2.23
CA SER A 4 8.59 0.56 -2.74
C SER A 4 9.78 0.09 -3.59
N ASP A 5 10.54 1.01 -4.18
CA ASP A 5 11.73 0.65 -4.94
C ASP A 5 12.82 0.01 -4.06
N GLU A 6 12.89 0.42 -2.79
CA GLU A 6 13.83 0.00 -1.76
C GLU A 6 13.30 -1.18 -0.93
N ARG A 7 11.98 -1.36 -0.86
CA ARG A 7 11.32 -2.40 -0.05
C ARG A 7 10.73 -3.46 -0.96
N LYS A 8 11.61 -4.38 -1.36
CA LYS A 8 11.32 -5.58 -2.14
C LYS A 8 11.92 -6.77 -1.42
N ARG A 9 11.17 -7.87 -1.31
CA ARG A 9 11.68 -9.09 -0.69
C ARG A 9 10.89 -10.33 -1.10
N ILE A 10 11.53 -11.48 -0.91
CA ILE A 10 10.84 -12.76 -0.75
C ILE A 10 10.14 -12.74 0.61
N MET A 11 8.90 -13.21 0.63
CA MET A 11 8.08 -13.19 1.83
C MET A 11 7.90 -14.62 2.33
N PRO A 12 7.81 -14.81 3.65
CA PRO A 12 7.45 -16.11 4.19
C PRO A 12 6.04 -16.51 3.75
N MET A 13 5.80 -17.82 3.74
CA MET A 13 4.49 -18.43 3.54
C MET A 13 3.75 -18.55 4.86
N PRO A 14 2.40 -18.64 4.86
CA PRO A 14 1.63 -18.78 6.09
C PRO A 14 2.09 -19.93 7.00
N VAL A 15 2.44 -21.08 6.40
CA VAL A 15 2.97 -22.25 7.13
C VAL A 15 4.29 -21.97 7.87
N ASP A 16 5.10 -21.04 7.36
CA ASP A 16 6.37 -20.67 8.00
C ASP A 16 6.12 -19.93 9.32
N ARG A 17 5.01 -19.17 9.40
CA ARG A 17 4.57 -18.53 10.64
C ARG A 17 3.92 -19.54 11.59
N GLU A 18 3.10 -20.45 11.06
CA GLU A 18 2.40 -21.46 11.88
C GLU A 18 3.37 -22.40 12.61
N THR A 19 4.48 -22.74 11.94
CA THR A 19 5.54 -23.60 12.49
C THR A 19 6.65 -22.80 13.19
N GLY A 20 6.59 -21.47 13.12
CA GLY A 20 7.53 -20.55 13.75
C GLY A 20 7.28 -20.37 15.24
N LYS A 21 8.15 -19.58 15.88
CA LYS A 21 8.03 -19.22 17.29
C LYS A 21 7.46 -17.80 17.42
N VAL A 22 6.23 -17.69 17.92
CA VAL A 22 5.66 -16.39 18.32
C VAL A 22 6.55 -15.76 19.40
N LEU A 23 6.87 -14.48 19.24
CA LEU A 23 7.66 -13.69 20.20
C LEU A 23 6.73 -13.01 21.23
N ASP A 24 7.20 -11.94 21.88
CA ASP A 24 6.43 -11.25 22.93
C ASP A 24 5.10 -10.67 22.42
N TYR A 25 5.01 -10.37 21.13
CA TYR A 25 3.78 -9.90 20.47
C TYR A 25 3.31 -10.91 19.43
N LYS A 26 1.99 -11.15 19.37
CA LYS A 26 1.38 -12.12 18.43
C LYS A 26 1.63 -11.79 16.95
N GLU A 27 1.92 -10.52 16.65
CA GLU A 27 2.24 -10.05 15.32
C GLU A 27 3.65 -10.47 14.85
N ALA A 28 4.59 -10.71 15.78
CA ALA A 28 5.98 -11.02 15.51
C ALA A 28 6.27 -12.53 15.66
N VAL A 29 6.77 -13.16 14.60
CA VAL A 29 7.08 -14.60 14.59
C VAL A 29 8.50 -14.82 14.09
N LEU A 30 9.33 -15.48 14.90
CA LEU A 30 10.65 -15.96 14.49
C LEU A 30 10.50 -17.21 13.61
N LEU A 31 11.07 -17.15 12.41
CA LEU A 31 11.05 -18.24 11.43
C LEU A 31 12.14 -19.26 11.76
N THR A 32 11.76 -20.36 12.42
CA THR A 32 12.69 -21.39 12.90
C THR A 32 13.02 -22.45 11.86
N ASN A 33 12.02 -22.85 11.05
CA ASN A 33 12.16 -23.82 9.98
C ASN A 33 11.26 -23.46 8.77
N PRO A 34 11.51 -22.32 8.11
CA PRO A 34 10.71 -21.86 6.98
C PRO A 34 10.88 -22.75 5.74
N THR A 35 9.85 -22.77 4.89
CA THR A 35 9.83 -23.42 3.58
C THR A 35 10.90 -22.89 2.64
N ASN A 36 11.29 -21.62 2.77
CA ASN A 36 12.50 -21.07 2.19
C ASN A 36 13.62 -20.98 3.25
N PRO A 37 14.68 -21.81 3.18
CA PRO A 37 15.75 -21.82 4.17
C PRO A 37 16.47 -20.49 4.38
N ASP A 38 16.51 -19.62 3.36
CA ASP A 38 17.17 -18.31 3.44
C ASP A 38 16.48 -17.37 4.44
N LEU A 39 15.20 -17.62 4.75
CA LEU A 39 14.44 -16.84 5.73
C LEU A 39 14.66 -17.31 7.17
N LYS A 40 15.46 -18.36 7.39
CA LYS A 40 15.64 -18.94 8.73
C LYS A 40 16.34 -17.96 9.66
N GLY A 41 15.76 -17.78 10.84
CA GLY A 41 16.26 -16.83 11.85
C GLY A 41 15.74 -15.40 11.66
N GLU A 42 15.03 -15.11 10.58
CA GLU A 42 14.33 -13.83 10.43
C GLU A 42 13.07 -13.77 11.29
N VAL A 43 12.66 -12.55 11.63
CA VAL A 43 11.37 -12.29 12.27
C VAL A 43 10.41 -11.72 11.22
N ASP A 44 9.27 -12.37 11.07
CA ASP A 44 8.15 -11.87 10.28
C ASP A 44 7.21 -11.08 11.19
N ASP A 45 7.05 -9.78 10.92
CA ASP A 45 6.17 -8.89 11.68
C ASP A 45 5.13 -8.25 10.76
N LYS A 46 3.86 -8.30 11.19
CA LYS A 46 2.72 -7.71 10.49
C LYS A 46 2.95 -6.25 10.07
N TYR A 47 3.61 -5.45 10.90
CA TYR A 47 3.81 -4.02 10.70
C TYR A 47 5.04 -3.69 9.84
N PHE A 48 5.89 -4.67 9.49
CA PHE A 48 7.01 -4.45 8.56
C PHE A 48 6.59 -4.06 7.15
N TYR A 49 5.31 -4.19 6.82
CA TYR A 49 4.74 -3.84 5.51
C TYR A 49 3.82 -2.62 5.58
N ALA A 50 3.88 -1.86 6.67
CA ALA A 50 3.22 -0.56 6.77
C ALA A 50 3.93 0.47 5.87
N THR A 51 3.14 1.37 5.29
CA THR A 51 3.61 2.51 4.49
C THR A 51 2.71 3.71 4.78
N ASP A 52 3.27 4.92 4.71
CA ASP A 52 2.50 6.16 4.79
C ASP A 52 1.55 6.25 3.59
N ASN A 53 0.30 6.67 3.81
CA ASN A 53 -0.71 6.81 2.75
C ASN A 53 -0.21 7.59 1.54
N LYS A 54 0.58 8.66 1.75
CA LYS A 54 1.12 9.48 0.66
C LYS A 54 2.04 8.72 -0.31
N ASP A 55 2.68 7.65 0.16
CA ASP A 55 3.65 6.85 -0.59
C ASP A 55 3.06 5.54 -1.11
N ASP A 56 1.95 5.07 -0.54
CA ASP A 56 1.25 3.84 -0.94
C ASP A 56 0.46 4.03 -2.25
N ARG A 57 1.19 4.00 -3.38
CA ARG A 57 0.65 4.21 -4.74
C ARG A 57 0.48 2.92 -5.52
N VAL A 58 1.46 2.03 -5.43
CA VAL A 58 1.49 0.73 -6.08
C VAL A 58 2.20 -0.25 -5.17
N HIS A 59 1.61 -1.42 -4.94
CA HIS A 59 2.25 -2.50 -4.22
C HIS A 59 1.69 -3.84 -4.65
N GLY A 60 2.46 -4.91 -4.45
CA GLY A 60 2.02 -6.23 -4.84
C GLY A 60 3.12 -7.26 -4.95
N TRP A 61 2.93 -8.18 -5.88
CA TRP A 61 3.64 -9.44 -5.97
C TRP A 61 4.01 -9.77 -7.41
N VAL A 62 5.11 -10.50 -7.55
CA VAL A 62 5.49 -11.18 -8.78
C VAL A 62 5.58 -12.66 -8.47
N SER A 63 5.00 -13.51 -9.31
CA SER A 63 5.13 -14.96 -9.20
C SER A 63 6.55 -15.40 -9.56
N SER A 64 7.06 -16.41 -8.86
CA SER A 64 8.29 -17.12 -9.23
C SER A 64 8.04 -18.26 -10.24
N THR A 65 6.77 -18.48 -10.62
CA THR A 65 6.35 -19.54 -11.54
C THR A 65 6.23 -19.05 -12.98
N ASN A 66 6.28 -19.97 -13.94
CA ASN A 66 6.00 -19.72 -15.36
C ASN A 66 4.49 -19.96 -15.65
N PRO A 67 3.76 -19.02 -16.28
CA PRO A 67 4.21 -17.69 -16.72
C PRO A 67 4.44 -16.73 -15.56
N PRO A 68 5.44 -15.83 -15.65
CA PRO A 68 5.64 -14.80 -14.65
C PRO A 68 4.50 -13.79 -14.71
N VAL A 69 3.79 -13.66 -13.59
CA VAL A 69 2.63 -12.78 -13.43
C VAL A 69 2.87 -11.83 -12.27
N GLY A 70 2.61 -10.55 -12.51
CA GLY A 70 2.53 -9.53 -11.49
C GLY A 70 1.08 -9.32 -11.05
N PHE A 71 0.86 -9.14 -9.75
CA PHE A 71 -0.43 -8.82 -9.14
C PHE A 71 -0.29 -7.61 -8.23
N TRP A 72 -0.97 -6.52 -8.58
CA TRP A 72 -0.73 -5.20 -8.01
C TRP A 72 -2.01 -4.53 -7.55
N MET A 73 -1.96 -3.90 -6.39
CA MET A 73 -2.91 -2.89 -5.98
C MET A 73 -2.38 -1.53 -6.41
N ILE A 74 -3.23 -0.74 -7.05
CA ILE A 74 -2.92 0.64 -7.47
C ILE A 74 -3.91 1.59 -6.80
N ILE A 75 -3.35 2.54 -6.05
CA ILE A 75 -4.09 3.59 -5.34
C ILE A 75 -3.72 4.95 -5.96
N PRO A 76 -4.59 5.50 -6.82
CA PRO A 76 -4.32 6.72 -7.58
C PRO A 76 -4.41 8.00 -6.74
N ASN A 77 -5.15 7.98 -5.63
CA ASN A 77 -5.30 9.11 -4.70
C ASN A 77 -5.71 8.63 -3.31
N ASP A 78 -5.59 9.51 -2.32
CA ASP A 78 -5.92 9.23 -0.92
C ASP A 78 -7.21 9.93 -0.43
N GLU A 79 -8.02 10.52 -1.32
CA GLU A 79 -9.20 11.33 -0.95
C GLU A 79 -10.22 10.53 -0.10
N PHE A 80 -10.23 9.21 -0.28
CA PHE A 80 -11.12 8.33 0.47
C PHE A 80 -10.58 7.90 1.85
N ARG A 81 -9.27 8.04 2.09
CA ARG A 81 -8.59 7.56 3.31
C ARG A 81 -8.72 8.54 4.47
N THR A 82 -8.59 8.01 5.68
CA THR A 82 -8.60 8.76 6.95
C THR A 82 -7.17 9.00 7.45
N GLY A 83 -6.97 10.03 8.29
CA GLY A 83 -5.71 10.28 8.99
C GLY A 83 -4.64 11.08 8.23
N GLY A 84 -4.90 11.45 6.97
CA GLY A 84 -4.00 12.30 6.19
C GLY A 84 -2.78 11.57 5.62
N PRO A 85 -1.81 12.32 5.07
CA PRO A 85 -0.72 11.77 4.26
C PRO A 85 0.27 10.88 5.03
N TYR A 86 0.51 11.17 6.31
CA TYR A 86 1.44 10.43 7.17
C TYR A 86 0.77 9.31 7.97
N LYS A 87 -0.53 9.10 7.80
CA LYS A 87 -1.18 7.94 8.41
C LYS A 87 -0.64 6.68 7.75
N GLN A 88 -0.14 5.78 8.59
CA GLN A 88 0.41 4.50 8.17
C GLN A 88 -0.64 3.42 8.14
N ASP A 89 -0.60 2.60 7.10
CA ASP A 89 -1.43 1.41 6.98
C ASP A 89 -0.71 0.28 6.25
N LEU A 90 -1.26 -0.92 6.38
CA LEU A 90 -0.67 -2.15 5.87
C LEU A 90 -0.89 -2.27 4.36
N THR A 91 0.17 -2.62 3.64
CA THR A 91 0.13 -2.84 2.20
C THR A 91 0.05 -4.33 1.85
N SER A 92 0.78 -5.17 2.58
CA SER A 92 0.88 -6.61 2.34
C SER A 92 0.81 -7.39 3.65
N HIS A 93 0.69 -8.71 3.54
CA HIS A 93 0.74 -9.64 4.67
C HIS A 93 1.57 -10.87 4.30
N VAL A 94 1.77 -11.81 5.24
CA VAL A 94 2.41 -13.11 4.95
C VAL A 94 1.73 -13.84 3.78
N GLY A 95 2.53 -14.56 2.98
CA GLY A 95 2.09 -15.14 1.71
C GLY A 95 1.73 -14.07 0.68
N PRO A 96 1.28 -14.44 -0.54
CA PRO A 96 0.98 -13.50 -1.62
C PRO A 96 -0.33 -12.70 -1.38
N THR A 97 -0.37 -11.95 -0.29
CA THR A 97 -1.54 -11.18 0.16
C THR A 97 -1.31 -9.70 -0.07
N VAL A 98 -2.27 -9.04 -0.71
CA VAL A 98 -2.30 -7.59 -0.90
C VAL A 98 -3.47 -7.01 -0.12
N LEU A 99 -3.21 -5.92 0.61
CA LEU A 99 -4.20 -5.20 1.40
C LEU A 99 -4.43 -3.82 0.80
N SER A 100 -5.68 -3.37 0.81
CA SER A 100 -6.02 -1.96 0.58
C SER A 100 -6.84 -1.50 1.78
N ILE A 101 -6.18 -0.79 2.68
CA ILE A 101 -6.80 -0.31 3.91
C ILE A 101 -7.45 1.04 3.65
N PHE A 102 -8.75 1.11 3.93
CA PHE A 102 -9.56 2.31 3.73
C PHE A 102 -9.70 3.11 5.02
N VAL A 103 -9.96 2.41 6.13
CA VAL A 103 -10.13 2.94 7.48
C VAL A 103 -9.56 1.91 8.45
N SER A 104 -8.74 2.34 9.41
CA SER A 104 -8.19 1.45 10.43
C SER A 104 -7.82 2.20 11.69
N ARG A 105 -7.57 1.43 12.76
CA ARG A 105 -7.01 1.90 14.04
C ARG A 105 -5.48 1.89 14.05
N HIS A 106 -4.82 1.42 12.99
CA HIS A 106 -3.37 1.24 12.99
C HIS A 106 -2.68 2.59 13.22
N PHE A 107 -1.78 2.66 14.21
CA PHE A 107 -0.98 3.85 14.52
C PHE A 107 -1.73 5.12 14.95
N ALA A 108 -3.05 5.04 15.18
CA ALA A 108 -3.85 6.21 15.60
C ALA A 108 -5.04 5.88 16.52
N GLY A 109 -5.27 4.61 16.82
CA GLY A 109 -6.32 4.18 17.73
C GLY A 109 -7.74 4.43 17.22
N ASP A 110 -8.67 4.51 18.16
CA ASP A 110 -10.11 4.54 17.89
C ASP A 110 -10.61 5.92 17.43
N ASP A 111 -9.78 6.95 17.47
CA ASP A 111 -10.15 8.31 17.11
C ASP A 111 -10.23 8.52 15.59
N LEU A 112 -9.52 7.71 14.81
CA LEU A 112 -9.62 7.72 13.34
C LEU A 112 -10.69 6.77 12.77
N VAL A 113 -11.33 5.98 13.62
CA VAL A 113 -12.41 5.09 13.19
C VAL A 113 -13.68 5.91 12.99
N ILE A 114 -14.39 5.63 11.90
CA ILE A 114 -15.69 6.26 11.65
C ILE A 114 -16.71 5.71 12.66
N LYS A 115 -17.33 6.60 13.43
CA LYS A 115 -18.34 6.29 14.44
C LYS A 115 -19.70 6.80 13.96
N PHE A 116 -20.72 5.94 14.01
CA PHE A 116 -22.09 6.29 13.64
C PHE A 116 -23.03 6.10 14.82
N GLN A 117 -24.03 6.96 14.94
CA GLN A 117 -25.09 6.82 15.92
C GLN A 117 -26.15 5.81 15.46
N GLN A 118 -26.93 5.28 16.41
CA GLN A 118 -28.03 4.38 16.08
C GLN A 118 -29.04 5.10 15.17
N GLY A 119 -29.34 4.50 14.01
CA GLY A 119 -30.25 5.07 13.01
C GLY A 119 -29.64 6.14 12.11
N GLU A 120 -28.34 6.46 12.25
CA GLU A 120 -27.67 7.44 11.40
C GLU A 120 -27.53 6.94 9.95
N ARG A 121 -28.17 7.65 9.01
CA ARG A 121 -28.01 7.38 7.58
C ARG A 121 -26.71 7.99 7.08
N TRP A 122 -25.84 7.17 6.50
CA TRP A 122 -24.58 7.64 5.92
C TRP A 122 -24.29 6.97 4.58
N LYS A 123 -23.46 7.63 3.77
CA LYS A 123 -22.94 7.08 2.52
C LYS A 123 -21.55 7.66 2.26
N LYS A 124 -20.56 6.79 2.03
CA LYS A 124 -19.21 7.18 1.62
C LYS A 124 -18.82 6.40 0.37
N VAL A 125 -18.15 7.08 -0.55
CA VAL A 125 -17.48 6.44 -1.70
C VAL A 125 -16.03 6.18 -1.30
N ILE A 126 -15.57 4.95 -1.51
CA ILE A 126 -14.20 4.53 -1.26
C ILE A 126 -13.54 4.20 -2.60
N GLY A 127 -12.32 4.71 -2.80
CA GLY A 127 -11.58 4.56 -4.04
C GLY A 127 -11.69 5.76 -4.99
N PRO A 128 -11.34 5.59 -6.27
CA PRO A 128 -11.06 4.31 -6.92
C PRO A 128 -9.77 3.64 -6.42
N VAL A 129 -9.76 2.31 -6.42
CA VAL A 129 -8.56 1.47 -6.33
C VAL A 129 -8.61 0.47 -7.49
N PHE A 130 -7.45 0.04 -7.98
CA PHE A 130 -7.38 -0.91 -9.09
C PHE A 130 -6.57 -2.14 -8.70
N LEU A 131 -7.09 -3.30 -9.09
CA LEU A 131 -6.30 -4.52 -9.20
C LEU A 131 -5.75 -4.59 -10.61
N TYR A 132 -4.43 -4.71 -10.73
CA TYR A 132 -3.73 -4.78 -12.00
C TYR A 132 -2.93 -6.06 -12.09
N LEU A 133 -3.10 -6.76 -13.21
CA LEU A 133 -2.36 -7.97 -13.56
C LEU A 133 -1.56 -7.70 -14.82
N ASN A 134 -0.31 -8.12 -14.83
CA ASN A 134 0.55 -8.10 -16.01
C ASN A 134 1.41 -9.34 -16.08
N SER A 135 1.90 -9.66 -17.27
CA SER A 135 2.78 -10.80 -17.51
C SER A 135 3.76 -10.48 -18.62
N ASN A 136 5.00 -10.92 -18.49
CA ASN A 136 6.05 -10.73 -19.49
C ASN A 136 7.07 -11.85 -19.32
N SER A 137 7.33 -12.65 -20.37
CA SER A 137 8.27 -13.77 -20.30
C SER A 137 9.67 -13.37 -19.80
N SER A 138 10.13 -12.15 -20.12
CA SER A 138 11.43 -11.62 -19.67
C SER A 138 11.48 -11.36 -18.16
N ALA A 139 10.34 -11.38 -17.48
CA ALA A 139 10.26 -11.18 -16.04
C ALA A 139 10.70 -12.41 -15.22
N MET A 140 10.92 -13.57 -15.87
CA MET A 140 11.59 -14.70 -15.23
C MET A 140 13.02 -14.32 -14.80
N ASP A 141 13.74 -13.60 -15.66
CA ASP A 141 15.12 -13.16 -15.40
C ASP A 141 15.16 -11.79 -14.70
N ASN A 142 14.20 -10.92 -15.02
CA ASN A 142 14.12 -9.57 -14.43
C ASN A 142 12.68 -9.22 -13.99
N PRO A 143 12.29 -9.59 -12.76
CA PRO A 143 10.97 -9.29 -12.19
C PRO A 143 10.61 -7.80 -12.16
N THR A 144 11.61 -6.91 -12.19
CA THR A 144 11.43 -5.45 -12.15
C THR A 144 10.60 -4.94 -13.33
N ILE A 145 10.61 -5.63 -14.46
CA ILE A 145 9.82 -5.28 -15.65
C ILE A 145 8.32 -5.19 -15.30
N LEU A 146 7.80 -6.13 -14.50
CA LEU A 146 6.40 -6.15 -14.11
C LEU A 146 6.07 -5.04 -13.10
N TRP A 147 7.02 -4.75 -12.21
CA TRP A 147 6.90 -3.66 -11.24
C TRP A 147 6.88 -2.28 -11.90
N ASP A 148 7.82 -2.02 -12.81
CA ASP A 148 7.90 -0.74 -13.52
C ASP A 148 6.70 -0.51 -14.42
N ASP A 149 6.16 -1.57 -15.02
CA ASP A 149 4.92 -1.52 -15.77
C ASP A 149 3.71 -1.19 -14.87
N ALA A 150 3.60 -1.78 -13.68
CA ALA A 150 2.57 -1.42 -12.71
C ALA A 150 2.67 0.05 -12.25
N LYS A 151 3.89 0.55 -11.99
CA LYS A 151 4.14 1.97 -11.71
C LYS A 151 3.69 2.87 -12.85
N ARG A 152 4.02 2.54 -14.11
CA ARG A 152 3.53 3.28 -15.29
C ARG A 152 2.00 3.30 -15.35
N ARG A 153 1.37 2.15 -15.09
CA ARG A 153 -0.09 2.04 -15.10
C ARG A 153 -0.77 2.90 -14.03
N HIS A 154 -0.14 3.08 -12.87
CA HIS A 154 -0.58 4.04 -11.86
C HIS A 154 -0.65 5.47 -12.40
N TYR A 155 0.40 5.95 -13.07
CA TYR A 155 0.40 7.30 -13.66
C TYR A 155 -0.75 7.48 -14.69
N ASP A 156 -0.98 6.46 -15.53
CA ASP A 156 -2.09 6.47 -16.50
C ASP A 156 -3.47 6.50 -15.83
N PHE A 157 -3.64 5.74 -14.75
CA PHE A 157 -4.92 5.74 -14.02
C PHE A 157 -5.15 7.06 -13.30
N SER A 158 -4.12 7.61 -12.64
CA SER A 158 -4.19 8.89 -11.95
C SER A 158 -4.58 10.03 -12.90
N THR A 159 -4.00 10.07 -14.11
CA THR A 159 -4.35 11.08 -15.12
C THR A 159 -5.75 10.90 -15.68
N ARG A 160 -6.21 9.65 -15.91
CA ARG A 160 -7.58 9.37 -16.37
C ARG A 160 -8.64 9.71 -15.32
N ILE A 161 -8.38 9.43 -14.04
CA ILE A 161 -9.32 9.73 -12.94
C ILE A 161 -9.54 11.23 -12.80
N GLN A 162 -8.47 12.03 -12.92
CA GLN A 162 -8.60 13.49 -12.96
C GLN A 162 -9.52 13.96 -14.09
N ARG A 163 -9.63 13.20 -15.19
CA ARG A 163 -10.53 13.49 -16.32
C ARG A 163 -11.94 12.92 -16.17
N LEU A 164 -12.11 11.81 -15.44
CA LEU A 164 -13.35 11.00 -15.41
C LEU A 164 -14.14 11.06 -14.09
N ASN A 165 -13.62 11.70 -13.03
CA ASN A 165 -14.25 11.60 -11.72
C ASN A 165 -15.70 12.13 -11.67
N ARG A 166 -16.57 11.36 -10.97
CA ARG A 166 -18.01 11.66 -10.75
C ARG A 166 -18.28 13.00 -10.08
N VAL A 167 -17.30 13.56 -9.38
CA VAL A 167 -17.28 14.99 -9.03
C VAL A 167 -16.49 15.68 -10.13
N SER A 168 -17.22 16.30 -11.06
CA SER A 168 -16.65 17.09 -12.17
C SER A 168 -15.46 17.93 -11.69
N THR A 169 -14.42 18.06 -12.52
CA THR A 169 -13.30 18.98 -12.27
C THR A 169 -13.77 20.41 -11.98
N THR A 170 -14.94 20.80 -12.50
CA THR A 170 -15.60 22.09 -12.21
C THR A 170 -16.15 22.23 -10.79
N ARG A 171 -16.18 21.15 -10.00
CA ARG A 171 -16.59 21.14 -8.58
C ARG A 171 -15.43 20.87 -7.61
N ARG A 172 -14.19 20.85 -8.10
CA ARG A 172 -12.98 20.79 -7.27
C ARG A 172 -12.43 22.20 -7.08
N CYS A 173 -12.24 22.61 -5.83
CA CYS A 173 -11.59 23.86 -5.49
C CYS A 173 -10.12 23.58 -5.15
N TRP A 174 -9.21 24.37 -5.71
CA TRP A 174 -7.79 24.32 -5.40
C TRP A 174 -7.45 25.51 -4.50
N ILE A 175 -6.80 25.24 -3.37
CA ILE A 175 -6.25 26.29 -2.51
C ILE A 175 -4.77 26.44 -2.85
N LEU A 176 -4.38 27.59 -3.42
CA LEU A 176 -2.98 27.92 -3.66
C LEU A 176 -2.48 28.82 -2.53
N ALA A 177 -1.71 28.26 -1.59
CA ALA A 177 -1.05 29.05 -0.56
C ALA A 177 0.29 29.60 -1.10
N LYS A 178 0.38 30.91 -1.34
CA LYS A 178 1.66 31.59 -1.61
C LYS A 178 2.31 32.00 -0.29
N ARG A 179 3.46 31.40 0.03
CA ARG A 179 4.28 31.83 1.18
C ARG A 179 4.97 33.15 0.82
N LYS A 180 4.54 34.25 1.45
CA LYS A 180 5.18 35.57 1.30
C LYS A 180 6.46 35.57 2.15
N GLN A 181 7.63 35.40 1.54
CA GLN A 181 8.90 35.68 2.23
C GLN A 181 8.98 37.20 2.45
N ARG A 182 8.93 37.64 3.72
CA ARG A 182 9.38 38.99 4.08
C ARG A 182 10.90 38.95 4.11
N LEU A 183 11.54 39.64 3.19
CA LEU A 183 12.93 40.06 3.36
C LEU A 183 12.92 41.13 4.45
N SER A 184 13.46 40.82 5.63
CA SER A 184 13.85 41.83 6.59
C SER A 184 15.13 42.47 6.08
N VAL A 185 15.03 43.73 5.63
CA VAL A 185 16.19 44.60 5.49
C VAL A 185 16.59 44.97 6.91
N LEU A 186 17.81 44.57 7.32
CA LEU A 186 18.43 45.07 8.54
C LEU A 186 19.07 46.42 8.17
N ASP A 187 18.68 47.47 8.90
CA ASP A 187 19.32 48.79 8.88
C ASP A 187 20.68 48.75 9.60
#